data_AF-A0A8S3FIK8-F1
#
_entry.id   AF-A0A8S3FIK8-F1
#
_cell.length_a   1.000
_cell.length_b   1.000
_cell.length_c   1.000
_cell.angle_alpha   90.00
_cell.angle_beta   90.00
_cell.angle_gamma   90.00
#
_symmetry.space_group_name_H-M   'P 1'
#
loop_
_entity.id
_entity.type
_entity.pdbx_description
1 polymer ?
#
loop_
_entity_poly.entity_id
_entity_poly.type
_entity_poly.pdbx_seq_one_letter_code
_entity_poly.pdbx_strand_id
1 'polypeptide(L)'
;MRASLESQSQLPFDLHIDEEMLGSGEFRSLSSLTDNQAYVRSSTALSTNENVREPVVKISQYRTPESTPFQPLSSKTSKKKLNKYILLTPRTILSISVLTILSLIVVLIGLGIAISERISKLNYRCPLMSYCPRNSSYTVICDTTNEYCSCYDTNDLLIGCFKQRRYGDGCYRSQECANNYNLQCNTSLYQCQCLDHYYYNGSTCMPMITYNQTCLILNDRCDYLLNLSCLIGYICACDTTATFWNGQHCEYYRSLNDPCNPYKTPSGCSSTFTCDNSTATCQCPPSTYFDGEECLSYSSNLQPCYDASSCLPYSLLICSWGLCQCDERYYYWSESTSKCVYPKKATYNSTCDYYATCESDFGLRCINGQCLCEVNSYWTPGNYCDFQSQYGEQCSTAPCLGNTGLICSSNTSMCTCPQFYYWDNYVCQYQRAYTGFCVFDYWCRQDLGLQCRN
;
A
#
# COMPACT_ATOMS: atom_id res chain seq x y z
N MET A 1 -55.39 -49.37 12.42
CA MET A 1 -55.58 -48.30 13.42
C MET A 1 -54.20 -47.89 13.91
N ARG A 2 -53.91 -46.59 13.84
CA ARG A 2 -52.61 -45.94 14.12
C ARG A 2 -52.42 -45.70 15.63
N ALA A 3 -51.18 -45.76 16.09
CA ALA A 3 -50.57 -44.96 17.17
C ALA A 3 -49.05 -45.16 16.99
N SER A 4 -48.22 -44.19 16.59
CA SER A 4 -47.87 -42.87 17.15
C SER A 4 -47.26 -42.96 18.55
N LEU A 5 -45.96 -42.67 18.65
CA LEU A 5 -45.34 -41.96 19.77
C LEU A 5 -43.89 -41.58 19.44
N GLU A 6 -43.66 -40.27 19.43
CA GLU A 6 -42.36 -39.58 19.45
C GLU A 6 -41.68 -39.77 20.81
N SER A 7 -40.34 -39.68 20.82
CA SER A 7 -39.54 -39.57 22.04
C SER A 7 -38.36 -38.65 21.77
N GLN A 8 -38.37 -37.49 22.42
CA GLN A 8 -37.26 -36.55 22.58
C GLN A 8 -36.36 -37.05 23.71
N SER A 9 -35.04 -36.88 23.58
CA SER A 9 -34.13 -36.85 24.74
C SER A 9 -33.05 -35.79 24.54
N GLN A 10 -33.17 -34.72 25.35
CA GLN A 10 -32.10 -33.81 25.72
C GLN A 10 -31.28 -34.45 26.85
N LEU A 11 -29.96 -34.32 26.81
CA LEU A 11 -29.11 -34.30 28.01
C LEU A 11 -27.90 -33.36 27.76
N PRO A 12 -27.49 -32.55 28.77
CA PRO A 12 -26.33 -31.68 28.70
C PRO A 12 -25.08 -32.35 29.32
N PHE A 13 -23.89 -31.95 28.88
CA PHE A 13 -22.66 -32.20 29.63
C PHE A 13 -21.89 -30.89 29.80
N ASP A 14 -21.86 -30.43 31.05
CA ASP A 14 -20.93 -29.45 31.59
C ASP A 14 -19.51 -30.01 31.58
N LEU A 15 -18.56 -29.25 31.05
CA LEU A 15 -17.13 -29.55 31.11
C LEU A 15 -16.45 -28.51 31.99
N HIS A 16 -16.08 -28.96 33.19
CA HIS A 16 -15.22 -28.27 34.16
C HIS A 16 -13.80 -28.20 33.59
N ILE A 17 -13.24 -26.99 33.45
CA ILE A 17 -11.84 -26.78 33.11
C ILE A 17 -11.15 -26.32 34.40
N ASP A 18 -10.30 -27.19 34.94
CA ASP A 18 -9.38 -26.84 36.02
C ASP A 18 -8.19 -26.07 35.43
N GLU A 19 -8.10 -24.78 35.78
CA GLU A 19 -6.88 -23.97 35.70
C GLU A 19 -5.98 -24.35 36.88
N GLU A 20 -4.77 -24.86 36.62
CA GLU A 20 -3.70 -24.76 37.62
C GLU A 20 -2.30 -24.67 37.00
N MET A 21 -1.55 -23.71 37.57
CA MET A 21 -0.09 -23.65 37.75
C MET A 21 0.77 -23.09 36.60
N LEU A 22 0.80 -21.76 36.56
CA LEU A 22 1.93 -20.94 36.09
C LEU A 22 3.18 -21.21 36.96
N GLY A 23 4.17 -21.90 36.39
CA GLY A 23 5.52 -22.00 36.94
C GLY A 23 6.45 -20.97 36.30
N SER A 24 6.84 -19.94 37.05
CA SER A 24 7.84 -18.94 36.67
C SER A 24 9.26 -19.53 36.69
N GLY A 25 9.82 -19.79 35.51
CA GLY A 25 11.22 -20.18 35.32
C GLY A 25 12.10 -18.99 34.97
N GLU A 26 13.10 -18.73 35.81
CA GLU A 26 14.15 -17.72 35.66
C GLU A 26 14.95 -17.88 34.36
N PHE A 27 14.98 -16.85 33.52
CA PHE A 27 15.91 -16.74 32.40
C PHE A 27 17.27 -16.25 32.90
N ARG A 28 18.26 -17.14 33.00
CA ARG A 28 19.68 -16.78 33.06
C ARG A 28 20.24 -16.69 31.65
N SER A 29 20.63 -15.47 31.26
CA SER A 29 21.40 -15.18 30.06
C SER A 29 22.81 -15.76 30.17
N LEU A 30 23.16 -16.70 29.31
CA LEU A 30 24.53 -17.11 29.04
C LEU A 30 24.89 -16.70 27.62
N SER A 31 25.69 -15.64 27.54
CA SER A 31 26.40 -15.18 26.36
C SER A 31 27.71 -15.97 26.22
N SER A 32 27.87 -16.73 25.14
CA SER A 32 29.18 -17.21 24.65
C SER A 32 29.13 -17.26 23.12
N LEU A 33 29.80 -16.32 22.45
CA LEU A 33 31.12 -16.56 21.83
C LEU A 33 31.14 -17.81 20.95
N THR A 34 30.93 -17.61 19.64
CA THR A 34 31.70 -18.31 18.61
C THR A 34 31.88 -17.40 17.41
N ASP A 35 33.12 -16.98 17.23
CA ASP A 35 33.66 -16.55 15.94
C ASP A 35 33.42 -17.64 14.91
N ASN A 36 32.95 -17.27 13.72
CA ASN A 36 33.28 -18.01 12.51
C ASN A 36 33.30 -17.08 11.30
N GLN A 37 34.51 -16.98 10.75
CA GLN A 37 34.85 -16.33 9.50
C GLN A 37 34.11 -17.04 8.34
N ALA A 38 33.34 -16.28 7.57
CA ALA A 38 32.80 -16.73 6.29
C ALA A 38 33.20 -15.76 5.18
N TYR A 39 34.27 -16.16 4.50
CA TYR A 39 34.58 -16.00 3.08
C TYR A 39 33.53 -15.26 2.23
N VAL A 40 33.74 -13.97 1.96
CA VAL A 40 32.96 -13.21 0.97
C VAL A 40 33.64 -13.36 -0.40
N ARG A 41 33.01 -14.13 -1.31
CA ARG A 41 33.33 -14.09 -2.74
C ARG A 41 32.69 -12.86 -3.36
N SER A 42 33.53 -11.90 -3.73
CA SER A 42 33.17 -10.77 -4.59
C SER A 42 32.72 -11.26 -5.96
N SER A 43 31.47 -10.94 -6.30
CA SER A 43 30.92 -11.10 -7.65
C SER A 43 30.95 -9.73 -8.31
N THR A 44 31.82 -9.59 -9.30
CA THR A 44 31.93 -8.44 -10.20
C THR A 44 30.69 -8.35 -11.07
N ALA A 45 29.80 -7.40 -10.77
CA ALA A 45 28.71 -7.02 -11.67
C ALA A 45 29.22 -6.01 -12.70
N LEU A 46 29.16 -6.40 -13.97
CA LEU A 46 29.34 -5.56 -15.15
C LEU A 46 28.30 -4.44 -15.14
N SER A 47 28.73 -3.18 -15.14
CA SER A 47 27.85 -2.04 -15.44
C SER A 47 27.85 -1.78 -16.95
N THR A 48 26.69 -1.94 -17.57
CA THR A 48 26.42 -1.42 -18.92
C THR A 48 25.85 -0.02 -18.79
N ASN A 49 26.70 0.97 -19.09
CA ASN A 49 26.33 2.37 -19.27
C ASN A 49 25.49 2.52 -20.56
N GLU A 50 24.20 2.78 -20.44
CA GLU A 50 23.39 3.30 -21.54
C GLU A 50 23.09 4.78 -21.32
N ASN A 51 23.78 5.61 -22.11
CA ASN A 51 23.60 7.06 -22.23
C ASN A 51 22.29 7.34 -22.99
N VAL A 52 21.24 7.75 -22.28
CA VAL A 52 20.06 8.36 -22.90
C VAL A 52 20.26 9.88 -22.92
N ARG A 53 20.41 10.43 -24.13
CA ARG A 53 20.53 11.86 -24.41
C ARG A 53 19.16 12.54 -24.34
N GLU A 54 19.06 13.61 -23.56
CA GLU A 54 17.96 14.57 -23.62
C GLU A 54 18.03 15.45 -24.88
N PRO A 55 16.89 15.81 -25.51
CA PRO A 55 16.85 16.78 -26.58
C PRO A 55 16.71 18.22 -26.04
N VAL A 56 17.75 19.03 -26.28
CA VAL A 56 17.76 20.48 -26.06
C VAL A 56 16.95 21.17 -27.18
N VAL A 57 15.80 21.74 -26.82
CA VAL A 57 15.01 22.62 -27.71
C VAL A 57 15.48 24.07 -27.54
N LYS A 58 16.16 24.59 -28.57
CA LYS A 58 16.52 26.01 -28.69
C LYS A 58 15.31 26.80 -29.19
N ILE A 59 14.85 27.78 -28.40
CA ILE A 59 13.86 28.77 -28.85
C ILE A 59 14.55 30.11 -29.10
N SER A 60 14.30 30.62 -30.29
CA SER A 60 14.84 31.82 -30.92
C SER A 60 14.40 33.11 -30.23
N GLN A 61 15.35 34.01 -30.02
CA GLN A 61 15.18 35.38 -29.59
C GLN A 61 14.45 36.21 -30.67
N TYR A 62 13.35 36.88 -30.29
CA TYR A 62 12.70 37.87 -31.14
C TYR A 62 12.97 39.30 -30.65
N ARG A 63 13.35 40.12 -31.62
CA ARG A 63 13.71 41.54 -31.59
C ARG A 63 12.55 42.42 -31.13
N THR A 64 12.89 43.45 -30.35
CA THR A 64 12.08 44.65 -30.11
C THR A 64 12.18 45.64 -31.29
N PRO A 65 11.11 46.35 -31.64
CA PRO A 65 11.21 47.58 -32.43
C PRO A 65 10.95 48.83 -31.57
N GLU A 66 12.00 49.65 -31.50
CA GLU A 66 12.05 51.07 -31.90
C GLU A 66 10.87 52.00 -31.56
N SER A 67 11.21 53.03 -30.78
CA SER A 67 10.40 54.17 -30.40
C SER A 67 10.41 55.27 -31.47
N THR A 68 9.28 55.96 -31.64
CA THR A 68 9.16 57.22 -32.40
C THR A 68 8.70 58.37 -31.48
N PRO A 69 9.22 59.61 -31.64
CA PRO A 69 8.83 60.77 -30.85
C PRO A 69 7.80 61.66 -31.58
N PHE A 70 6.87 62.28 -30.84
CA PHE A 70 6.07 63.40 -31.32
C PHE A 70 6.15 64.62 -30.40
N GLN A 71 6.21 65.78 -31.05
CA GLN A 71 6.47 67.12 -30.56
C GLN A 71 5.31 67.75 -29.74
N PRO A 72 5.59 68.79 -28.92
CA PRO A 72 4.56 69.62 -28.31
C PRO A 72 4.16 70.81 -29.20
N LEU A 73 2.85 71.08 -29.27
CA LEU A 73 2.28 72.30 -29.86
C LEU A 73 2.10 73.40 -28.81
N SER A 74 2.65 74.56 -29.14
CA SER A 74 2.50 75.85 -28.45
C SER A 74 1.23 76.56 -28.90
N SER A 75 0.57 77.31 -28.00
CA SER A 75 -0.09 78.57 -28.38
C SER A 75 -0.13 79.60 -27.26
N LYS A 76 0.52 80.74 -27.52
CA LYS A 76 0.35 82.10 -26.95
C LYS A 76 -1.13 82.55 -27.04
N THR A 77 -1.69 83.58 -26.39
CA THR A 77 -1.27 84.94 -25.98
C THR A 77 -2.51 85.51 -25.23
N SER A 78 -2.47 86.46 -24.29
CA SER A 78 -2.46 87.91 -24.59
C SER A 78 -2.80 88.72 -23.33
N LYS A 79 -2.22 89.92 -23.27
CA LYS A 79 -2.24 90.94 -22.20
C LYS A 79 -3.57 91.71 -22.16
N LYS A 80 -3.88 92.34 -21.01
CA LYS A 80 -4.10 93.82 -20.94
C LYS A 80 -4.21 94.34 -19.49
N LYS A 81 -3.37 95.33 -19.20
CA LYS A 81 -3.39 96.26 -18.06
C LYS A 81 -4.56 97.24 -18.16
N LEU A 82 -5.11 97.68 -17.04
CA LEU A 82 -5.56 99.07 -16.88
C LEU A 82 -5.61 99.48 -15.39
N ASN A 83 -4.69 100.35 -14.98
CA ASN A 83 -4.72 101.08 -13.70
C ASN A 83 -5.55 102.36 -13.88
N LYS A 84 -6.42 102.67 -12.92
CA LYS A 84 -7.01 104.00 -12.71
C LYS A 84 -6.96 104.35 -11.23
N TYR A 85 -6.27 105.44 -10.90
CA TYR A 85 -6.26 106.06 -9.58
C TYR A 85 -7.41 107.07 -9.48
N ILE A 86 -8.12 107.06 -8.35
CA ILE A 86 -9.20 108.01 -8.02
C ILE A 86 -8.76 108.79 -6.78
N LEU A 87 -8.68 110.13 -6.89
CA LEU A 87 -8.46 111.05 -5.78
C LEU A 87 -9.74 111.17 -4.93
N LEU A 88 -9.61 111.06 -3.60
CA LEU A 88 -10.70 111.20 -2.63
C LEU A 88 -10.45 112.40 -1.70
N THR A 89 -11.44 113.28 -1.62
CA THR A 89 -11.49 114.50 -0.81
C THR A 89 -12.04 114.26 0.61
N PRO A 90 -11.72 115.11 1.62
CA PRO A 90 -11.84 114.82 3.05
C PRO A 90 -13.27 114.96 3.65
N ARG A 91 -14.32 114.64 2.89
CA ARG A 91 -15.71 114.53 3.39
C ARG A 91 -16.27 113.08 3.37
N THR A 92 -15.46 112.10 2.97
CA THR A 92 -15.85 110.67 2.90
C THR A 92 -15.52 109.86 4.15
N ILE A 93 -14.77 110.41 5.11
CA ILE A 93 -14.19 109.66 6.24
C ILE A 93 -15.24 109.25 7.29
N LEU A 94 -16.39 109.93 7.40
CA LEU A 94 -17.44 109.51 8.35
C LEU A 94 -18.44 108.46 7.80
N SER A 95 -18.53 108.29 6.48
CA SER A 95 -19.39 107.25 5.86
C SER A 95 -18.69 105.91 5.67
N ILE A 96 -17.34 105.92 5.62
CA ILE A 96 -16.53 104.72 5.43
C ILE A 96 -16.60 103.82 6.67
N SER A 97 -16.72 104.33 7.90
CA SER A 97 -16.79 103.46 9.09
C SER A 97 -18.06 102.61 9.18
N VAL A 98 -19.20 103.10 8.69
CA VAL A 98 -20.44 102.29 8.69
C VAL A 98 -20.44 101.30 7.52
N LEU A 99 -19.92 101.70 6.36
CA LEU A 99 -19.74 100.83 5.20
C LEU A 99 -18.63 99.78 5.39
N THR A 100 -17.58 100.05 6.16
CA THR A 100 -16.56 99.04 6.49
C THR A 100 -17.07 98.00 7.46
N ILE A 101 -17.91 98.38 8.44
CA ILE A 101 -18.54 97.43 9.35
C ILE A 101 -19.58 96.57 8.61
N LEU A 102 -20.43 97.17 7.77
CA LEU A 102 -21.38 96.42 6.94
C LEU A 102 -20.69 95.52 5.91
N SER A 103 -19.61 95.99 5.27
CA SER A 103 -18.83 95.15 4.36
C SER A 103 -18.08 94.03 5.09
N LEU A 104 -17.59 94.24 6.32
CA LEU A 104 -17.03 93.18 7.14
C LEU A 104 -18.07 92.12 7.50
N ILE A 105 -19.30 92.53 7.86
CA ILE A 105 -20.38 91.57 8.16
C ILE A 105 -20.77 90.77 6.90
N VAL A 106 -20.90 91.42 5.74
CA VAL A 106 -21.19 90.74 4.47
C VAL A 106 -20.04 89.83 4.05
N VAL A 107 -18.78 90.23 4.27
CA VAL A 107 -17.60 89.39 4.01
C VAL A 107 -17.54 88.21 4.98
N LEU A 108 -17.89 88.36 6.25
CA LEU A 108 -17.92 87.27 7.23
C LEU A 108 -19.07 86.29 6.98
N ILE A 109 -20.26 86.77 6.58
CA ILE A 109 -21.37 85.90 6.16
C ILE A 109 -21.01 85.19 4.85
N GLY A 110 -20.39 85.90 3.90
CA GLY A 110 -19.87 85.32 2.66
C GLY A 110 -18.77 84.28 2.90
N LEU A 111 -17.85 84.52 3.85
CA LEU A 111 -16.86 83.54 4.29
C LEU A 111 -17.50 82.36 5.01
N GLY A 112 -18.53 82.59 5.83
CA GLY A 112 -19.30 81.51 6.47
C GLY A 112 -19.99 80.60 5.46
N ILE A 113 -20.62 81.18 4.43
CA ILE A 113 -21.25 80.44 3.34
C ILE A 113 -20.19 79.77 2.45
N ALA A 114 -19.08 80.43 2.11
CA ALA A 114 -18.00 79.85 1.31
C ALA A 114 -17.23 78.75 2.04
N ILE A 115 -17.05 78.85 3.36
CA ILE A 115 -16.45 77.80 4.20
C ILE A 115 -17.46 76.65 4.38
N SER A 116 -18.75 76.93 4.55
CA SER A 116 -19.80 75.91 4.60
C SER A 116 -19.91 75.16 3.28
N GLU A 117 -19.82 75.84 2.13
CA GLU A 117 -19.82 75.23 0.80
C GLU A 117 -18.50 74.48 0.49
N ARG A 118 -17.36 74.95 1.01
CA ARG A 118 -16.08 74.19 0.93
C ARG A 118 -16.08 72.94 1.79
N ILE A 119 -16.68 72.96 2.98
CA ILE A 119 -16.73 71.79 3.87
C ILE A 119 -17.76 70.77 3.37
N SER A 120 -18.87 71.21 2.76
CA SER A 120 -19.85 70.29 2.15
C SER A 120 -19.42 69.73 0.79
N LYS A 121 -18.44 70.35 0.12
CA LYS A 121 -17.75 69.81 -1.06
C LYS A 121 -16.49 68.97 -0.74
N LEU A 122 -16.16 68.73 0.53
CA LEU A 122 -15.01 67.88 0.91
C LEU A 122 -15.41 66.42 1.23
N ASN A 123 -16.56 65.97 0.74
CA ASN A 123 -16.93 64.56 0.69
C ASN A 123 -17.13 64.10 -0.77
N TYR A 124 -16.20 64.44 -1.66
CA TYR A 124 -16.10 63.72 -2.94
C TYR A 124 -15.46 62.36 -2.68
N ARG A 125 -16.34 61.38 -2.46
CA ARG A 125 -16.03 59.97 -2.76
C ARG A 125 -15.44 59.95 -4.18
N CYS A 126 -14.31 59.28 -4.41
CA CYS A 126 -13.94 58.89 -5.77
C CYS A 126 -15.21 58.33 -6.44
N PRO A 127 -15.49 58.64 -7.73
CA PRO A 127 -16.67 58.11 -8.41
C PRO A 127 -16.74 56.60 -8.15
N LEU A 128 -17.96 56.11 -7.89
CA LEU A 128 -18.32 54.78 -7.35
C LEU A 128 -17.68 53.54 -8.04
N MET A 129 -16.79 53.71 -9.01
CA MET A 129 -16.14 52.67 -9.81
C MET A 129 -14.60 52.60 -9.72
N SER A 130 -13.92 53.50 -9.01
CA SER A 130 -12.45 53.46 -8.85
C SER A 130 -12.06 53.09 -7.41
N TYR A 131 -11.32 52.00 -7.25
CA TYR A 131 -10.89 51.46 -5.95
C TYR A 131 -9.37 51.29 -5.91
N CYS A 132 -8.72 51.76 -4.85
CA CYS A 132 -7.35 51.35 -4.54
C CYS A 132 -7.39 50.09 -3.67
N PRO A 133 -6.59 49.05 -3.98
CA PRO A 133 -6.59 47.79 -3.23
C PRO A 133 -6.35 48.03 -1.74
N ARG A 134 -7.21 47.49 -0.86
CA ARG A 134 -7.15 47.73 0.60
C ARG A 134 -5.96 47.10 1.34
N ASN A 135 -5.17 46.24 0.72
CA ASN A 135 -4.11 45.52 1.43
C ASN A 135 -2.73 46.08 1.09
N SER A 136 -2.18 46.78 2.09
CA SER A 136 -0.84 47.38 2.25
C SER A 136 -0.62 48.78 1.68
N SER A 137 -0.77 49.79 2.55
CA SER A 137 -0.05 51.09 2.51
C SER A 137 0.01 51.80 1.16
N TYR A 138 -1.14 51.93 0.48
CA TYR A 138 -1.25 52.77 -0.71
C TYR A 138 -1.70 54.18 -0.31
N THR A 139 -0.98 55.19 -0.78
CA THR A 139 -1.39 56.60 -0.67
C THR A 139 -2.30 56.93 -1.85
N VAL A 140 -3.55 57.30 -1.55
CA VAL A 140 -4.47 57.79 -2.58
C VAL A 140 -4.25 59.29 -2.70
N ILE A 141 -3.72 59.73 -3.84
CA ILE A 141 -3.61 61.15 -4.15
C ILE A 141 -4.72 61.48 -5.15
N CYS A 142 -5.71 62.25 -4.71
CA CYS A 142 -6.77 62.77 -5.55
C CYS A 142 -6.38 64.17 -6.03
N ASP A 143 -6.07 64.32 -7.33
CA ASP A 143 -5.87 65.63 -7.92
C ASP A 143 -7.24 66.29 -8.17
N THR A 144 -7.60 67.21 -7.28
CA THR A 144 -8.87 67.96 -7.32
C THR A 144 -9.03 68.87 -8.55
N THR A 145 -7.95 69.14 -9.30
CA THR A 145 -8.05 69.95 -10.53
C THR A 145 -8.37 69.15 -11.78
N ASN A 146 -8.10 67.83 -11.79
CA ASN A 146 -8.23 67.01 -13.00
C ASN A 146 -9.21 65.81 -12.86
N GLU A 147 -9.88 65.65 -11.72
CA GLU A 147 -10.83 64.53 -11.44
C GLU A 147 -10.22 63.11 -11.50
N TYR A 148 -8.89 62.95 -11.42
CA TYR A 148 -8.25 61.63 -11.40
C TYR A 148 -7.80 61.24 -9.98
N CYS A 149 -8.21 60.05 -9.53
CA CYS A 149 -7.62 59.37 -8.37
C CYS A 149 -6.38 58.59 -8.88
N SER A 150 -5.24 58.69 -8.21
CA SER A 150 -4.03 57.88 -8.48
C SER A 150 -3.66 57.05 -7.26
N CYS A 151 -3.46 55.74 -7.44
CA CYS A 151 -2.97 54.84 -6.39
C CYS A 151 -1.46 54.61 -6.57
N TYR A 152 -0.69 54.71 -5.48
CA TYR A 152 0.75 54.46 -5.44
C TYR A 152 1.05 53.29 -4.49
N ASP A 153 1.95 52.38 -4.90
CA ASP A 153 2.41 51.26 -4.05
C ASP A 153 3.34 51.72 -2.92
N THR A 154 3.80 50.79 -2.09
CA THR A 154 4.75 51.06 -0.99
C THR A 154 6.10 51.62 -1.43
N ASN A 155 6.41 51.56 -2.72
CA ASN A 155 7.64 52.06 -3.34
C ASN A 155 7.38 53.33 -4.16
N ASP A 156 6.26 54.01 -3.94
CA ASP A 156 5.81 55.20 -4.69
C ASP A 156 5.67 54.97 -6.21
N LEU A 157 5.52 53.72 -6.65
CA LEU A 157 5.25 53.42 -8.05
C LEU A 157 3.76 53.64 -8.34
N LEU A 158 3.46 54.47 -9.35
CA LEU A 158 2.10 54.71 -9.82
C LEU A 158 1.50 53.39 -10.30
N ILE A 159 0.60 52.82 -9.51
CA ILE A 159 -0.16 51.62 -9.91
C ILE A 159 -1.31 52.04 -10.84
N GLY A 160 -1.90 53.22 -10.64
CA GLY A 160 -3.08 53.68 -11.38
C GLY A 160 -4.40 53.16 -10.77
N CYS A 161 -5.47 53.93 -10.93
CA CYS A 161 -6.82 53.50 -10.55
C CYS A 161 -7.44 52.70 -11.71
N PHE A 162 -7.61 51.39 -11.53
CA PHE A 162 -8.27 50.55 -12.52
C PHE A 162 -9.72 50.28 -12.14
N LYS A 163 -10.59 50.26 -13.15
CA LYS A 163 -11.94 49.70 -13.01
C LYS A 163 -11.78 48.19 -12.81
N GLN A 164 -12.33 47.66 -11.72
CA GLN A 164 -12.31 46.22 -11.46
C GLN A 164 -12.97 45.46 -12.61
N ARG A 165 -12.19 44.55 -13.19
CA ARG A 165 -12.58 43.74 -14.35
C ARG A 165 -13.27 42.46 -13.90
N ARG A 166 -14.20 41.96 -14.73
CA ARG A 166 -15.01 40.76 -14.48
C ARG A 166 -14.29 39.51 -15.00
N TYR A 167 -14.85 38.34 -14.67
CA TYR A 167 -14.38 37.06 -15.20
C TYR A 167 -14.33 37.09 -16.74
N GLY A 168 -13.23 36.62 -17.32
CA GLY A 168 -13.00 36.58 -18.77
C GLY A 168 -12.53 37.89 -19.39
N ASP A 169 -12.62 39.01 -18.68
CA ASP A 169 -12.08 40.29 -19.17
C ASP A 169 -10.55 40.23 -19.24
N GLY A 170 -9.97 40.85 -20.26
CA GLY A 170 -8.51 40.91 -20.40
C GLY A 170 -7.86 41.62 -19.21
N CYS A 171 -6.64 41.28 -18.80
CA CYS A 171 -5.94 41.90 -17.68
C CYS A 171 -4.42 41.81 -17.87
N TYR A 172 -3.67 42.70 -17.22
CA TYR A 172 -2.21 42.61 -17.17
C TYR A 172 -1.69 42.30 -15.77
N ARG A 173 -2.45 42.67 -14.73
CA ARG A 173 -2.11 42.40 -13.33
C ARG A 173 -3.32 41.93 -12.54
N SER A 174 -3.11 41.09 -11.53
CA SER A 174 -4.20 40.54 -10.71
C SER A 174 -5.00 41.61 -9.97
N GLN A 175 -4.39 42.75 -9.64
CA GLN A 175 -5.10 43.87 -8.98
C GLN A 175 -6.15 44.54 -9.88
N GLU A 176 -6.11 44.31 -11.20
CA GLU A 176 -7.13 44.80 -12.13
C GLU A 176 -8.42 43.96 -12.06
N CYS A 177 -8.33 42.72 -11.58
CA CYS A 177 -9.46 41.83 -11.44
C CYS A 177 -10.25 42.15 -10.16
N ALA A 178 -11.55 41.91 -10.18
CA ALA A 178 -12.41 42.17 -9.03
C ALA A 178 -12.13 41.20 -7.87
N ASN A 179 -11.27 41.62 -6.93
CA ASN A 179 -10.86 40.82 -5.76
C ASN A 179 -12.05 40.36 -4.89
N ASN A 180 -13.13 41.15 -4.82
CA ASN A 180 -14.36 40.78 -4.09
C ASN A 180 -15.11 39.61 -4.71
N TYR A 181 -14.74 39.22 -5.94
CA TYR A 181 -15.23 38.02 -6.62
C TYR A 181 -14.17 36.92 -6.71
N ASN A 182 -13.11 36.97 -5.90
CA ASN A 182 -12.02 35.98 -5.87
C ASN A 182 -11.39 35.75 -7.26
N LEU A 183 -11.18 36.83 -8.01
CA LEU A 183 -10.54 36.79 -9.33
C LEU A 183 -9.05 37.16 -9.25
N GLN A 184 -8.24 36.52 -10.08
CA GLN A 184 -6.83 36.85 -10.33
C GLN A 184 -6.55 36.91 -11.84
N CYS A 185 -5.51 37.64 -12.23
CA CYS A 185 -5.13 37.70 -13.63
C CYS A 185 -4.30 36.47 -13.99
N ASN A 186 -4.82 35.62 -14.87
CA ASN A 186 -4.02 34.57 -15.47
C ASN A 186 -3.07 35.21 -16.49
N THR A 187 -1.79 35.31 -16.14
CA THR A 187 -0.77 35.97 -16.96
C THR A 187 -0.47 35.23 -18.27
N SER A 188 -0.80 33.94 -18.37
CA SER A 188 -0.64 33.16 -19.59
C SER A 188 -1.73 33.46 -20.62
N LEU A 189 -2.95 33.77 -20.16
CA LEU A 189 -4.10 34.06 -21.03
C LEU A 189 -4.44 35.56 -21.08
N TYR A 190 -3.78 36.37 -20.24
CA TYR A 190 -4.08 37.78 -20.01
C TYR A 190 -5.58 38.00 -19.73
N GLN A 191 -6.20 37.15 -18.92
CA GLN A 191 -7.64 37.22 -18.59
C GLN A 191 -7.88 37.02 -17.09
N CYS A 192 -8.87 37.72 -16.55
CA CYS A 192 -9.30 37.55 -15.17
C CYS A 192 -10.00 36.19 -15.01
N GLN A 193 -9.42 35.32 -14.19
CA GLN A 193 -9.92 33.99 -13.87
C GLN A 193 -10.11 33.86 -12.37
N CYS A 194 -10.80 32.81 -11.93
CA CYS A 194 -10.93 32.55 -10.51
C CYS A 194 -9.55 32.21 -9.89
N LEU A 195 -9.39 32.53 -8.61
CA LEU A 195 -8.26 32.05 -7.80
C LEU A 195 -8.20 30.52 -7.80
N ASP A 196 -7.03 29.97 -7.53
CA ASP A 196 -6.86 28.52 -7.33
C ASP A 196 -7.83 28.03 -6.25
N HIS A 197 -8.43 26.86 -6.47
CA HIS A 197 -9.51 26.29 -5.64
C HIS A 197 -10.86 27.03 -5.75
N TYR A 198 -11.06 27.90 -6.75
CA TYR A 198 -12.36 28.54 -7.02
C TYR A 198 -12.82 28.30 -8.46
N TYR A 199 -14.12 28.10 -8.64
CA TYR A 199 -14.74 27.98 -9.96
C TYR A 199 -15.75 29.10 -10.21
N TYR A 200 -15.94 29.46 -11.48
CA TYR A 200 -16.91 30.47 -11.87
C TYR A 200 -18.31 29.86 -12.01
N ASN A 201 -19.29 30.37 -11.26
CA ASN A 201 -20.68 29.88 -11.30
C ASN A 201 -21.60 30.66 -12.28
N GLY A 202 -21.03 31.56 -13.08
CA GLY A 202 -21.80 32.49 -13.94
C GLY A 202 -22.04 33.87 -13.33
N SER A 203 -21.76 34.06 -12.03
CA SER A 203 -21.87 35.35 -11.35
C SER A 203 -20.60 35.71 -10.59
N THR A 204 -20.12 34.81 -9.74
CA THR A 204 -18.95 35.00 -8.87
C THR A 204 -18.09 33.74 -8.87
N CYS A 205 -16.83 33.87 -8.42
CA CYS A 205 -16.03 32.69 -8.14
C CYS A 205 -16.37 32.14 -6.77
N MET A 206 -16.86 30.90 -6.75
CA MET A 206 -17.19 30.15 -5.55
C MET A 206 -16.09 29.13 -5.26
N PRO A 207 -15.82 28.81 -3.98
CA PRO A 207 -14.85 27.78 -3.65
C PRO A 207 -15.28 26.44 -4.26
N MET A 208 -14.31 25.70 -4.78
CA MET A 208 -14.51 24.32 -5.23
C MET A 208 -14.89 23.42 -4.07
N ILE A 209 -15.61 22.36 -4.39
CA ILE A 209 -16.11 21.38 -3.41
C ILE A 209 -14.92 20.48 -3.00
N THR A 210 -14.68 20.37 -1.70
CA THR A 210 -13.52 19.65 -1.15
C THR A 210 -13.86 18.20 -0.79
N TYR A 211 -12.86 17.43 -0.34
CA TYR A 211 -12.99 16.01 -0.04
C TYR A 211 -14.16 15.73 0.92
N ASN A 212 -14.95 14.71 0.59
CA ASN A 212 -16.11 14.22 1.35
C ASN A 212 -17.29 15.21 1.45
N GLN A 213 -17.32 16.25 0.60
CA GLN A 213 -18.48 17.12 0.45
C GLN A 213 -19.38 16.64 -0.70
N THR A 214 -20.67 16.95 -0.61
CA THR A 214 -21.65 16.53 -1.63
C THR A 214 -21.57 17.38 -2.89
N CYS A 215 -21.64 16.73 -4.05
CA CYS A 215 -21.71 17.32 -5.38
C CYS A 215 -23.04 16.97 -6.06
N LEU A 216 -23.59 17.83 -6.90
CA LEU A 216 -24.94 17.66 -7.44
C LEU A 216 -25.00 16.90 -8.78
N ILE A 217 -23.91 16.89 -9.55
CA ILE A 217 -23.87 16.35 -10.91
C ILE A 217 -22.53 15.63 -11.15
N LEU A 218 -22.51 14.58 -11.96
CA LEU A 218 -21.26 13.98 -12.45
C LEU A 218 -20.43 15.08 -13.16
N ASN A 219 -19.16 15.23 -12.78
CA ASN A 219 -18.28 16.36 -13.15
C ASN A 219 -18.63 17.71 -12.51
N ASP A 220 -19.27 17.72 -11.35
CA ASP A 220 -19.39 18.93 -10.54
C ASP A 220 -18.00 19.48 -10.17
N ARG A 221 -18.02 20.68 -9.59
CA ARG A 221 -16.87 21.52 -9.29
C ARG A 221 -16.07 21.05 -8.08
N CYS A 222 -15.83 19.74 -8.00
CA CYS A 222 -14.83 19.18 -7.11
C CYS A 222 -13.48 19.80 -7.42
N ASP A 223 -12.67 19.95 -6.38
CA ASP A 223 -11.38 20.58 -6.50
C ASP A 223 -10.38 19.71 -7.28
N TYR A 224 -10.27 19.96 -8.58
CA TYR A 224 -9.40 19.19 -9.47
C TYR A 224 -7.92 19.40 -9.18
N LEU A 225 -7.53 20.49 -8.49
CA LEU A 225 -6.14 20.70 -8.06
C LEU A 225 -5.76 19.72 -6.94
N LEU A 226 -6.75 19.18 -6.23
CA LEU A 226 -6.60 18.11 -5.26
C LEU A 226 -6.83 16.72 -5.88
N ASN A 227 -6.93 16.63 -7.21
CA ASN A 227 -7.29 15.41 -7.96
C ASN A 227 -8.63 14.79 -7.53
N LEU A 228 -9.59 15.61 -7.08
CA LEU A 228 -10.92 15.13 -6.70
C LEU A 228 -11.85 15.01 -7.90
N SER A 229 -12.74 14.02 -7.86
CA SER A 229 -13.82 13.84 -8.83
C SER A 229 -15.14 13.58 -8.11
N CYS A 230 -16.26 13.94 -8.74
CA CYS A 230 -17.59 13.66 -8.21
C CYS A 230 -17.97 12.21 -8.55
N LEU A 231 -17.88 11.32 -7.56
CA LEU A 231 -18.12 9.89 -7.75
C LEU A 231 -19.61 9.53 -7.68
N ILE A 232 -19.91 8.28 -8.07
CA ILE A 232 -21.24 7.67 -7.87
C ILE A 232 -21.56 7.71 -6.37
N GLY A 233 -22.62 8.42 -6.00
CA GLY A 233 -22.92 8.76 -4.61
C GLY A 233 -22.87 10.26 -4.31
N TYR A 234 -22.56 11.09 -5.32
CA TYR A 234 -22.67 12.54 -5.22
C TYR A 234 -21.73 13.12 -4.15
N ILE A 235 -20.51 12.60 -4.06
CA ILE A 235 -19.47 13.06 -3.14
C ILE A 235 -18.17 13.30 -3.91
N CYS A 236 -17.49 14.41 -3.60
CA CYS A 236 -16.14 14.68 -4.09
C CYS A 236 -15.12 13.81 -3.36
N ALA A 237 -14.54 12.85 -4.07
CA ALA A 237 -13.59 11.89 -3.52
C ALA A 237 -12.52 11.52 -4.56
N CYS A 238 -11.50 10.79 -4.08
CA CYS A 238 -10.48 10.22 -4.93
C CYS A 238 -11.05 9.03 -5.71
N ASP A 239 -10.65 8.86 -6.97
CA ASP A 239 -10.98 7.66 -7.73
C ASP A 239 -10.41 6.44 -7.02
N THR A 240 -11.29 5.63 -6.42
CA THR A 240 -10.93 4.48 -5.58
C THR A 240 -10.24 3.36 -6.36
N THR A 241 -10.21 3.43 -7.70
CA THR A 241 -9.53 2.43 -8.54
C THR A 241 -8.05 2.75 -8.73
N ALA A 242 -7.66 4.03 -8.64
CA ALA A 242 -6.31 4.48 -8.99
C ALA A 242 -5.64 5.34 -7.92
N THR A 243 -6.42 6.00 -7.05
CA THR A 243 -5.94 7.01 -6.11
C THR A 243 -6.55 6.87 -4.72
N PHE A 244 -5.88 7.44 -3.72
CA PHE A 244 -6.35 7.52 -2.34
C PHE A 244 -6.14 8.92 -1.76
N TRP A 245 -6.94 9.26 -0.74
CA TRP A 245 -6.80 10.53 -0.04
C TRP A 245 -5.67 10.46 0.99
N ASN A 246 -4.60 11.24 0.80
CA ASN A 246 -3.44 11.25 1.71
C ASN A 246 -3.56 12.25 2.89
N GLY A 247 -4.73 12.90 3.01
CA GLY A 247 -5.00 13.99 3.96
C GLY A 247 -4.94 15.39 3.35
N GLN A 248 -4.34 15.55 2.16
CA GLN A 248 -4.17 16.84 1.48
C GLN A 248 -4.67 16.81 0.03
N HIS A 249 -4.37 15.77 -0.72
CA HIS A 249 -4.81 15.59 -2.11
C HIS A 249 -4.97 14.09 -2.42
N CYS A 250 -5.58 13.77 -3.56
CA CYS A 250 -5.61 12.40 -4.07
C CYS A 250 -4.27 12.05 -4.72
N GLU A 251 -3.63 11.03 -4.17
CA GLU A 251 -2.34 10.49 -4.62
C GLU A 251 -2.57 9.11 -5.25
N TYR A 252 -1.78 8.76 -6.26
CA TYR A 252 -1.89 7.44 -6.90
C TYR A 252 -1.49 6.32 -5.94
N TYR A 253 -2.20 5.20 -6.04
CA TYR A 253 -1.81 3.98 -5.32
C TYR A 253 -0.41 3.55 -5.73
N ARG A 254 0.34 3.09 -4.74
CA ARG A 254 1.71 2.64 -4.86
C ARG A 254 1.76 1.14 -5.21
N SER A 255 2.74 0.79 -6.03
CA SER A 255 2.99 -0.57 -6.52
C SER A 255 3.91 -1.36 -5.58
N LEU A 256 4.23 -2.60 -5.92
CA LEU A 256 5.10 -3.45 -5.11
C LEU A 256 6.47 -2.80 -4.90
N ASN A 257 6.99 -2.88 -3.67
CA ASN A 257 8.25 -2.30 -3.20
C ASN A 257 8.33 -0.76 -3.17
N ASP A 258 7.28 -0.05 -3.60
CA ASP A 258 7.24 1.40 -3.46
C ASP A 258 7.21 1.77 -1.96
N PRO A 259 7.89 2.86 -1.56
CA PRO A 259 7.89 3.30 -0.17
C PRO A 259 6.47 3.62 0.27
N CYS A 260 6.11 3.33 1.52
CA CYS A 260 4.79 3.59 2.10
C CYS A 260 4.93 4.11 3.54
N ASN A 261 3.85 4.70 4.08
CA ASN A 261 3.83 5.11 5.48
C ASN A 261 2.93 4.17 6.28
N PRO A 262 3.48 3.27 7.10
CA PRO A 262 2.69 2.29 7.85
C PRO A 262 1.77 2.91 8.91
N TYR A 263 2.00 4.18 9.26
CA TYR A 263 1.22 4.91 10.27
C TYR A 263 0.09 5.76 9.68
N LYS A 264 -0.09 5.76 8.35
CA LYS A 264 -1.20 6.45 7.67
C LYS A 264 -2.26 5.44 7.22
N THR A 265 -3.54 5.84 7.33
CA THR A 265 -4.67 5.09 6.80
C THR A 265 -5.44 5.94 5.78
N PRO A 266 -5.55 5.48 4.52
CA PRO A 266 -4.87 4.32 3.94
C PRO A 266 -3.34 4.55 3.82
N SER A 267 -2.56 3.46 3.82
CA SER A 267 -1.09 3.50 3.77
C SER A 267 -0.52 3.93 2.41
N GLY A 268 -1.40 4.02 1.41
CA GLY A 268 -1.10 4.40 0.04
C GLY A 268 -0.75 3.25 -0.90
N CYS A 269 -0.71 2.01 -0.41
CA CYS A 269 -0.55 0.83 -1.25
C CYS A 269 -1.84 0.51 -1.99
N SER A 270 -1.73 -0.02 -3.22
CA SER A 270 -2.87 -0.60 -3.95
C SER A 270 -3.62 -1.63 -3.09
N SER A 271 -4.91 -1.83 -3.36
CA SER A 271 -5.77 -2.78 -2.63
C SER A 271 -5.23 -4.23 -2.56
N THR A 272 -4.34 -4.61 -3.47
CA THR A 272 -3.66 -5.92 -3.50
C THR A 272 -2.44 -6.00 -2.59
N PHE A 273 -1.95 -4.88 -2.07
CA PHE A 273 -0.72 -4.79 -1.28
C PHE A 273 -0.96 -4.18 0.10
N THR A 274 -0.11 -4.52 1.04
CA THR A 274 -0.08 -3.97 2.40
C THR A 274 1.24 -3.27 2.67
N CYS A 275 1.23 -2.19 3.44
CA CYS A 275 2.46 -1.51 3.82
C CYS A 275 3.16 -2.31 4.92
N ASP A 276 4.33 -2.87 4.64
CA ASP A 276 5.09 -3.62 5.62
C ASP A 276 5.75 -2.67 6.63
N ASN A 277 5.51 -2.91 7.92
CA ASN A 277 6.00 -2.05 9.00
C ASN A 277 7.53 -2.07 9.15
N SER A 278 8.19 -3.17 8.75
CA SER A 278 9.63 -3.35 8.95
C SER A 278 10.46 -2.66 7.86
N THR A 279 9.98 -2.70 6.63
CA THR A 279 10.66 -2.15 5.44
C THR A 279 10.11 -0.79 5.02
N ALA A 280 8.93 -0.41 5.50
CA ALA A 280 8.18 0.76 5.04
C ALA A 280 7.98 0.75 3.51
N THR A 281 7.69 -0.43 2.93
CA THR A 281 7.39 -0.60 1.51
C THR A 281 6.09 -1.40 1.31
N CYS A 282 5.43 -1.21 0.17
CA CYS A 282 4.24 -1.99 -0.19
C CYS A 282 4.65 -3.42 -0.55
N GLN A 283 4.15 -4.39 0.21
CA GLN A 283 4.44 -5.81 0.05
C GLN A 283 3.12 -6.59 -0.11
N CYS A 284 3.19 -7.80 -0.65
CA CYS A 284 2.05 -8.71 -0.57
C CYS A 284 1.66 -8.98 0.90
N PRO A 285 0.36 -9.16 1.20
CA PRO A 285 -0.08 -9.59 2.52
C PRO A 285 0.72 -10.81 3.04
N PRO A 286 0.92 -10.96 4.37
CA PRO A 286 1.79 -12.01 4.94
C PRO A 286 1.44 -13.46 4.54
N SER A 287 0.22 -13.72 4.08
CA SER A 287 -0.25 -15.04 3.63
C SER A 287 -0.12 -15.26 2.11
N THR A 288 0.53 -14.33 1.39
CA THR A 288 0.62 -14.33 -0.06
C THR A 288 2.03 -14.03 -0.55
N TYR A 289 2.33 -14.39 -1.80
CA TYR A 289 3.55 -14.04 -2.53
C TYR A 289 3.22 -13.35 -3.84
N PHE A 290 4.16 -12.60 -4.37
CA PHE A 290 4.01 -11.95 -5.67
C PHE A 290 4.52 -12.89 -6.78
N ASP A 291 3.68 -13.21 -7.76
CA ASP A 291 4.04 -14.07 -8.89
C ASP A 291 4.60 -13.31 -10.10
N GLY A 292 4.55 -11.97 -10.05
CA GLY A 292 4.91 -11.09 -11.17
C GLY A 292 3.76 -10.19 -11.62
N GLU A 293 2.51 -10.60 -11.39
CA GLU A 293 1.30 -9.89 -11.79
C GLU A 293 0.41 -9.57 -10.58
N GLU A 294 0.21 -10.53 -9.67
CA GLU A 294 -0.65 -10.38 -8.51
C GLU A 294 -0.09 -11.06 -7.25
N CYS A 295 -0.73 -10.79 -6.10
CA CYS A 295 -0.42 -11.47 -4.85
C CYS A 295 -1.26 -12.75 -4.73
N LEU A 296 -0.62 -13.91 -4.90
CA LEU A 296 -1.24 -15.22 -4.79
C LEU A 296 -1.02 -15.83 -3.41
N SER A 297 -1.97 -16.66 -2.96
CA SER A 297 -1.81 -17.40 -1.71
C SER A 297 -0.67 -18.40 -1.81
N TYR A 298 0.12 -18.53 -0.74
CA TYR A 298 1.12 -19.58 -0.69
C TYR A 298 0.50 -20.97 -0.78
N SER A 299 1.21 -21.87 -1.44
CA SER A 299 0.82 -23.27 -1.59
C SER A 299 1.36 -24.12 -0.45
N SER A 300 0.51 -24.98 0.10
CA SER A 300 0.84 -25.94 1.16
C SER A 300 1.41 -27.25 0.59
N ASN A 301 1.71 -28.22 1.45
CA ASN A 301 2.26 -29.51 1.03
C ASN A 301 1.36 -30.22 -0.01
N LEU A 302 1.98 -30.72 -1.07
CA LEU A 302 1.38 -31.34 -2.25
C LEU A 302 0.43 -30.45 -3.06
N GLN A 303 0.45 -29.12 -2.84
CA GLN A 303 -0.26 -28.18 -3.70
C GLN A 303 0.63 -27.71 -4.87
N PRO A 304 0.03 -27.30 -6.01
CA PRO A 304 0.77 -26.81 -7.17
C PRO A 304 1.67 -25.62 -6.84
N CYS A 305 2.85 -25.56 -7.45
CA CYS A 305 3.77 -24.44 -7.31
C CYS A 305 4.45 -24.11 -8.64
N TYR A 306 4.80 -22.85 -8.81
CA TYR A 306 5.58 -22.38 -9.95
C TYR A 306 7.08 -22.38 -9.63
N ASP A 307 7.43 -21.89 -8.44
CA ASP A 307 8.79 -21.81 -7.93
C ASP A 307 8.84 -21.98 -6.40
N ALA A 308 10.04 -21.89 -5.82
CA ALA A 308 10.22 -22.04 -4.38
C ALA A 308 9.54 -20.92 -3.54
N SER A 309 9.39 -19.72 -4.08
CA SER A 309 8.67 -18.61 -3.42
C SER A 309 7.16 -18.85 -3.36
N SER A 310 6.63 -19.70 -4.23
CA SER A 310 5.21 -20.05 -4.25
C SER A 310 4.79 -20.90 -3.04
N CYS A 311 5.74 -21.55 -2.37
CA CYS A 311 5.47 -22.45 -1.24
C CYS A 311 5.43 -21.70 0.09
N LEU A 312 4.66 -22.24 1.05
CA LEU A 312 4.45 -21.64 2.37
C LEU A 312 5.79 -21.26 3.04
N PRO A 313 6.01 -19.99 3.38
CA PRO A 313 7.28 -19.56 3.97
C PRO A 313 7.45 -20.20 5.35
N TYR A 314 8.71 -20.40 5.76
CA TYR A 314 9.08 -21.03 7.03
C TYR A 314 8.67 -22.51 7.22
N SER A 315 8.05 -23.12 6.20
CA SER A 315 7.69 -24.54 6.21
C SER A 315 8.81 -25.45 5.70
N LEU A 316 9.87 -24.87 5.12
CA LEU A 316 10.96 -25.59 4.42
C LEU A 316 10.48 -26.46 3.24
N LEU A 317 9.30 -26.17 2.71
CA LEU A 317 8.83 -26.76 1.44
C LEU A 317 9.71 -26.25 0.29
N ILE A 318 9.98 -27.15 -0.65
CA ILE A 318 10.60 -26.85 -1.93
C ILE A 318 9.60 -27.11 -3.05
N CYS A 319 9.66 -26.33 -4.12
CA CYS A 319 8.89 -26.60 -5.33
C CYS A 319 9.61 -27.67 -6.16
N SER A 320 9.11 -28.90 -6.13
CA SER A 320 9.68 -30.04 -6.84
C SER A 320 8.60 -30.68 -7.71
N TRP A 321 8.90 -30.83 -9.00
CA TRP A 321 7.96 -31.33 -10.01
C TRP A 321 6.62 -30.57 -10.05
N GLY A 322 6.65 -29.26 -9.77
CA GLY A 322 5.47 -28.40 -9.76
C GLY A 322 4.57 -28.60 -8.54
N LEU A 323 5.03 -29.29 -7.49
CA LEU A 323 4.34 -29.40 -6.21
C LEU A 323 5.23 -28.91 -5.06
N CYS A 324 4.65 -28.22 -4.10
CA CYS A 324 5.33 -27.87 -2.85
C CYS A 324 5.46 -29.13 -2.00
N GLN A 325 6.67 -29.60 -1.76
CA GLN A 325 6.91 -30.79 -0.93
C GLN A 325 8.20 -30.63 -0.12
N CYS A 326 8.32 -31.41 0.96
CA CYS A 326 9.57 -31.48 1.71
C CYS A 326 10.67 -32.12 0.86
N ASP A 327 11.94 -31.75 1.08
CA ASP A 327 13.05 -32.52 0.50
C ASP A 327 13.06 -33.92 1.14
N GLU A 328 12.57 -34.90 0.39
CA GLU A 328 12.35 -36.27 0.85
C GLU A 328 13.63 -36.95 1.33
N ARG A 329 14.82 -36.42 1.02
CA ARG A 329 16.09 -36.99 1.49
C ARG A 329 16.34 -36.74 2.98
N TYR A 330 15.75 -35.69 3.55
CA TYR A 330 16.12 -35.25 4.90
C TYR A 330 14.93 -34.89 5.79
N TYR A 331 13.78 -34.54 5.19
CA TYR A 331 12.62 -34.00 5.90
C TYR A 331 11.37 -34.83 5.63
N TYR A 332 10.40 -34.74 6.54
CA TYR A 332 9.04 -35.22 6.34
C TYR A 332 8.03 -34.11 6.68
N TRP A 333 6.86 -34.13 6.05
CA TRP A 333 5.78 -33.20 6.37
C TRP A 333 5.08 -33.61 7.67
N SER A 334 4.95 -32.67 8.60
CA SER A 334 4.21 -32.86 9.86
C SER A 334 2.94 -32.01 9.84
N GLU A 335 1.78 -32.68 9.75
CA GLU A 335 0.47 -32.00 9.74
C GLU A 335 0.24 -31.17 11.02
N SER A 336 0.71 -31.66 12.17
CA SER A 336 0.53 -30.99 13.47
C SER A 336 1.22 -29.63 13.56
N THR A 337 2.33 -29.46 12.83
CA THR A 337 3.12 -28.22 12.82
C THR A 337 2.98 -27.46 11.51
N SER A 338 2.39 -28.07 10.47
CA SER A 338 2.35 -27.57 9.10
C SER A 338 3.74 -27.16 8.58
N LYS A 339 4.75 -27.98 8.88
CA LYS A 339 6.15 -27.74 8.52
C LYS A 339 6.84 -29.05 8.14
N CYS A 340 7.86 -28.95 7.30
CA CYS A 340 8.84 -30.01 7.11
C CYS A 340 9.75 -30.11 8.34
N VAL A 341 9.84 -31.30 8.91
CA VAL A 341 10.58 -31.57 10.15
C VAL A 341 11.83 -32.39 9.84
N TYR A 342 12.96 -31.96 10.41
CA TYR A 342 14.24 -32.66 10.38
C TYR A 342 14.60 -33.23 11.75
N PRO A 343 15.35 -34.36 11.79
CA PRO A 343 15.54 -35.30 10.69
C PRO A 343 14.25 -36.07 10.39
N LYS A 344 14.18 -36.79 9.25
CA LYS A 344 13.22 -37.88 9.07
C LYS A 344 13.22 -38.72 10.35
N LYS A 345 12.13 -38.63 11.11
CA LYS A 345 12.04 -39.29 12.41
C LYS A 345 11.79 -40.76 12.12
N ALA A 346 12.84 -41.57 12.22
CA ALA A 346 12.77 -42.74 13.09
C ALA A 346 13.98 -43.65 13.01
N THR A 347 14.58 -43.85 14.17
CA THR A 347 15.21 -45.13 14.51
C THR A 347 14.12 -46.22 14.59
N TYR A 348 14.51 -47.47 14.35
CA TYR A 348 13.65 -48.64 14.52
C TYR A 348 12.80 -48.58 15.81
N ASN A 349 11.51 -48.94 15.69
CA ASN A 349 10.51 -48.99 16.77
C ASN A 349 10.08 -47.64 17.39
N SER A 350 10.41 -46.51 16.75
CA SER A 350 9.85 -45.22 17.15
C SER A 350 8.47 -44.97 16.53
N THR A 351 7.69 -44.08 17.15
CA THR A 351 6.33 -43.75 16.71
C THR A 351 6.34 -42.95 15.42
N CYS A 352 5.40 -43.25 14.52
CA CYS A 352 5.21 -42.54 13.27
C CYS A 352 3.72 -42.36 12.97
N ASP A 353 3.40 -41.27 12.28
CA ASP A 353 2.03 -40.97 11.86
C ASP A 353 1.80 -41.30 10.38
N TYR A 354 2.87 -41.37 9.58
CA TYR A 354 2.79 -41.56 8.14
C TYR A 354 3.97 -42.38 7.58
N TYR A 355 3.77 -43.04 6.43
CA TYR A 355 4.77 -43.91 5.80
C TYR A 355 6.12 -43.21 5.53
N ALA A 356 6.08 -41.92 5.14
CA ALA A 356 7.26 -41.12 4.82
C ALA A 356 7.98 -40.55 6.05
N THR A 357 7.44 -40.76 7.26
CA THR A 357 8.09 -40.31 8.50
C THR A 357 9.36 -41.12 8.78
N CYS A 358 9.34 -42.42 8.47
CA CYS A 358 10.44 -43.34 8.72
C CYS A 358 11.59 -43.18 7.72
N GLU A 359 12.80 -43.54 8.15
CA GLU A 359 14.00 -43.46 7.30
C GLU A 359 14.02 -44.59 6.26
N SER A 360 13.57 -44.26 5.05
CA SER A 360 13.46 -45.18 3.92
C SER A 360 14.81 -45.71 3.45
N ASP A 361 15.88 -44.96 3.65
CA ASP A 361 17.25 -45.37 3.28
C ASP A 361 17.72 -46.57 4.12
N PHE A 362 17.12 -46.79 5.30
CA PHE A 362 17.33 -47.97 6.13
C PHE A 362 16.24 -49.04 5.95
N GLY A 363 15.36 -48.91 4.95
CA GLY A 363 14.26 -49.84 4.68
C GLY A 363 13.14 -49.84 5.74
N LEU A 364 13.06 -48.79 6.58
CA LEU A 364 11.99 -48.65 7.56
C LEU A 364 10.71 -48.09 6.91
N ARG A 365 9.55 -48.57 7.36
CA ARG A 365 8.24 -48.06 6.99
C ARG A 365 7.35 -47.91 8.21
N CYS A 366 6.39 -46.99 8.14
CA CYS A 366 5.41 -46.82 9.22
C CYS A 366 4.37 -47.95 9.17
N ILE A 367 4.47 -48.89 10.10
CA ILE A 367 3.60 -50.06 10.22
C ILE A 367 2.97 -50.00 11.61
N ASN A 368 1.64 -49.88 11.66
CA ASN A 368 0.87 -49.78 12.91
C ASN A 368 1.34 -48.63 13.83
N GLY A 369 1.69 -47.48 13.26
CA GLY A 369 2.15 -46.31 13.99
C GLY A 369 3.57 -46.42 14.53
N GLN A 370 4.35 -47.41 14.08
CA GLN A 370 5.75 -47.58 14.44
C GLN A 370 6.63 -47.77 13.19
N CYS A 371 7.84 -47.25 13.23
CA CYS A 371 8.81 -47.46 12.15
C CYS A 371 9.46 -48.83 12.28
N LEU A 372 9.01 -49.75 11.43
CA LEU A 372 9.41 -51.15 11.42
C LEU A 372 9.91 -51.54 10.02
N CYS A 373 10.62 -52.66 9.95
CA CYS A 373 10.96 -53.25 8.67
C CYS A 373 9.72 -53.81 7.97
N GLU A 374 9.72 -53.85 6.64
CA GLU A 374 8.65 -54.48 5.88
C GLU A 374 8.47 -55.96 6.22
N VAL A 375 7.31 -56.50 5.84
CA VAL A 375 7.03 -57.93 5.94
C VAL A 375 8.12 -58.68 5.18
N ASN A 376 8.71 -59.71 5.80
CA ASN A 376 9.85 -60.49 5.32
C ASN A 376 11.23 -59.85 5.50
N SER A 377 11.32 -58.72 6.20
CA SER A 377 12.59 -58.09 6.57
C SER A 377 12.79 -58.08 8.09
N TYR A 378 14.04 -57.91 8.53
CA TYR A 378 14.40 -57.81 9.95
C TYR A 378 15.40 -56.68 10.17
N TRP A 379 15.43 -56.16 11.39
CA TRP A 379 16.38 -55.11 11.76
C TRP A 379 17.74 -55.71 12.07
N THR A 380 18.76 -55.31 11.30
CA THR A 380 20.13 -55.78 11.49
C THR A 380 20.87 -54.97 12.57
N PRO A 381 21.94 -55.52 13.16
CA PRO A 381 22.85 -54.75 14.02
C PRO A 381 23.54 -53.56 13.31
N GLY A 382 23.53 -53.55 11.97
CA GLY A 382 24.06 -52.46 11.14
C GLY A 382 23.12 -51.26 11.01
N ASN A 383 21.98 -51.26 11.70
CA ASN A 383 20.94 -50.23 11.65
C ASN A 383 20.26 -50.06 10.28
N TYR A 384 19.96 -51.18 9.62
CA TYR A 384 19.13 -51.21 8.42
C TYR A 384 18.27 -52.48 8.39
N CYS A 385 17.17 -52.42 7.64
CA CYS A 385 16.32 -53.56 7.36
C CYS A 385 16.92 -54.41 6.25
N ASP A 386 17.10 -55.71 6.52
CA ASP A 386 17.56 -56.69 5.54
C ASP A 386 16.52 -57.80 5.39
N PHE A 387 16.59 -58.57 4.31
CA PHE A 387 15.66 -59.67 4.04
C PHE A 387 15.91 -60.86 4.97
N GLN A 388 14.82 -61.48 5.44
CA GLN A 388 14.87 -62.74 6.17
C GLN A 388 15.21 -63.90 5.22
N SER A 389 15.96 -64.89 5.71
CA SER A 389 16.36 -66.06 4.94
C SER A 389 15.15 -66.94 4.58
N GLN A 390 15.09 -67.36 3.32
CA GLN A 390 14.06 -68.26 2.77
C GLN A 390 14.39 -69.74 3.03
N TYR A 391 13.47 -70.65 2.69
CA TYR A 391 13.67 -72.09 2.84
C TYR A 391 14.94 -72.56 2.11
N GLY A 392 15.81 -73.28 2.84
CA GLY A 392 17.09 -73.78 2.34
C GLY A 392 18.25 -72.79 2.40
N GLU A 393 18.00 -71.51 2.67
CA GLU A 393 19.06 -70.51 2.83
C GLU A 393 19.72 -70.58 4.20
N GLN A 394 20.97 -70.09 4.29
CA GLN A 394 21.69 -70.04 5.56
C GLN A 394 21.05 -69.03 6.52
N CYS A 395 20.91 -69.43 7.78
CA CYS A 395 20.34 -68.60 8.84
C CYS A 395 21.38 -68.09 9.87
N SER A 396 22.66 -68.21 9.52
CA SER A 396 23.77 -67.66 10.31
C SER A 396 23.90 -66.16 10.18
N THR A 397 23.50 -65.59 9.04
CA THR A 397 23.58 -64.16 8.73
C THR A 397 22.26 -63.43 8.92
N ALA A 398 21.13 -64.10 8.70
CA ALA A 398 19.79 -63.56 8.81
C ALA A 398 18.82 -64.57 9.47
N PRO A 399 17.83 -64.10 10.25
CA PRO A 399 16.78 -64.96 10.78
C PRO A 399 15.92 -65.51 9.64
N CYS A 400 15.32 -66.67 9.86
CA CYS A 400 14.39 -67.27 8.90
C CYS A 400 13.09 -66.47 8.81
N LEU A 401 12.46 -66.58 7.64
CA LEU A 401 11.21 -65.92 7.32
C LEU A 401 10.05 -66.37 8.24
N GLY A 402 9.78 -65.59 9.29
CA GLY A 402 8.98 -66.04 10.43
C GLY A 402 7.49 -66.27 10.13
N ASN A 403 6.91 -65.50 9.21
CA ASN A 403 5.51 -65.66 8.77
C ASN A 403 5.26 -66.97 7.97
N THR A 404 6.32 -67.64 7.52
CA THR A 404 6.22 -68.93 6.81
C THR A 404 6.41 -70.14 7.72
N GLY A 405 6.62 -69.93 9.03
CA GLY A 405 6.83 -71.02 10.00
C GLY A 405 8.20 -71.71 9.89
N LEU A 406 9.14 -71.12 9.16
CA LEU A 406 10.51 -71.62 9.07
C LEU A 406 11.28 -71.41 10.39
N ILE A 407 12.17 -72.36 10.69
CA ILE A 407 13.09 -72.28 11.82
C ILE A 407 14.54 -72.45 11.34
N CYS A 408 15.47 -71.84 12.05
CA CYS A 408 16.90 -72.04 11.82
C CYS A 408 17.32 -73.38 12.43
N SER A 409 17.62 -74.37 11.59
CA SER A 409 18.07 -75.68 12.04
C SER A 409 19.46 -75.59 12.66
N SER A 410 19.60 -76.02 13.91
CA SER A 410 20.90 -76.07 14.61
C SER A 410 21.91 -76.99 13.93
N ASN A 411 21.45 -77.98 13.16
CA ASN A 411 22.31 -79.00 12.57
C ASN A 411 22.84 -78.57 11.19
N THR A 412 22.01 -77.89 10.40
CA THR A 412 22.36 -77.50 9.03
C THR A 412 22.67 -76.02 8.89
N SER A 413 22.38 -75.21 9.91
CA SER A 413 22.42 -73.74 9.83
C SER A 413 21.60 -73.19 8.65
N MET A 414 20.55 -73.90 8.26
CA MET A 414 19.64 -73.53 7.18
C MET A 414 18.21 -73.36 7.68
N CYS A 415 17.45 -72.49 7.02
CA CYS A 415 16.02 -72.35 7.27
C CYS A 415 15.27 -73.58 6.77
N THR A 416 14.63 -74.28 7.69
CA THR A 416 13.90 -75.52 7.42
C THR A 416 12.57 -75.51 8.17
N CYS A 417 11.66 -76.39 7.77
CA CYS A 417 10.43 -76.57 8.54
C CYS A 417 10.71 -77.33 9.85
N PRO A 418 9.97 -77.02 10.93
CA PRO A 418 10.05 -77.77 12.18
C PRO A 418 9.80 -79.27 12.00
N GLN A 419 10.16 -80.06 13.00
CA GLN A 419 9.87 -81.49 13.00
C GLN A 419 8.36 -81.72 12.80
N PHE A 420 8.00 -82.67 11.92
CA PHE A 420 6.64 -82.98 11.49
C PHE A 420 5.98 -81.94 10.57
N TYR A 421 6.73 -81.01 10.01
CA TYR A 421 6.25 -80.09 8.98
C TYR A 421 7.01 -80.30 7.66
N TYR A 422 6.38 -79.97 6.54
CA TYR A 422 7.00 -79.96 5.22
C TYR A 422 6.80 -78.59 4.55
N TRP A 423 7.69 -78.27 3.62
CA TRP A 423 7.60 -77.04 2.84
C TRP A 423 6.68 -77.25 1.64
N ASP A 424 5.60 -76.45 1.53
CA ASP A 424 4.64 -76.51 0.42
C ASP A 424 4.93 -75.49 -0.71
N ASN A 425 6.11 -74.87 -0.68
CA ASN A 425 6.58 -73.71 -1.47
C ASN A 425 6.20 -72.33 -0.93
N TYR A 426 5.31 -72.23 0.06
CA TYR A 426 4.87 -70.95 0.61
C TYR A 426 4.97 -70.89 2.14
N VAL A 427 4.63 -71.97 2.83
CA VAL A 427 4.58 -72.05 4.29
C VAL A 427 4.90 -73.48 4.75
N CYS A 428 5.42 -73.61 5.96
CA CYS A 428 5.56 -74.91 6.60
C CYS A 428 4.18 -75.45 6.99
N GLN A 429 3.77 -76.53 6.31
CA GLN A 429 2.52 -77.24 6.56
C GLN A 429 2.77 -78.47 7.42
N TYR A 430 1.83 -78.79 8.31
CA TYR A 430 1.93 -80.00 9.11
C TYR A 430 1.86 -81.25 8.21
N GLN A 431 2.76 -82.20 8.42
CA GLN A 431 2.79 -83.47 7.71
C GLN A 431 1.50 -84.24 7.94
N ARG A 432 0.99 -84.86 6.88
CA ARG A 432 -0.26 -85.60 6.90
C ARG A 432 -0.10 -86.89 7.69
N ALA A 433 -1.04 -87.13 8.60
CA ALA A 433 -1.27 -88.43 9.23
C ALA A 433 -2.16 -89.31 8.31
N TYR A 434 -2.64 -90.44 8.83
CA TYR A 434 -3.52 -91.37 8.11
C TYR A 434 -4.69 -90.65 7.41
N THR A 435 -4.99 -91.04 6.16
CA THR A 435 -6.11 -90.56 5.30
C THR A 435 -6.00 -89.16 4.66
N GLY A 436 -4.89 -88.43 4.82
CA GLY A 436 -4.68 -87.16 4.12
C GLY A 436 -4.25 -87.33 2.66
N PHE A 437 -4.69 -86.42 1.78
CA PHE A 437 -4.16 -86.34 0.42
C PHE A 437 -2.69 -85.87 0.46
N CYS A 438 -1.84 -86.55 -0.27
CA CYS A 438 -0.42 -86.25 -0.41
C CYS A 438 -0.03 -86.30 -1.89
N VAL A 439 1.01 -85.55 -2.27
CA VAL A 439 1.58 -85.61 -3.62
C VAL A 439 2.96 -86.28 -3.60
N PHE A 440 3.70 -86.07 -2.52
CA PHE A 440 5.05 -86.59 -2.33
C PHE A 440 5.21 -87.24 -0.95
N ASP A 441 6.12 -88.20 -0.82
CA ASP A 441 6.37 -88.94 0.42
C ASP A 441 6.74 -88.03 1.60
N TYR A 442 7.46 -86.93 1.33
CA TYR A 442 7.88 -85.98 2.37
C TYR A 442 6.72 -85.17 2.96
N TRP A 443 5.50 -85.27 2.39
CA TRP A 443 4.28 -84.68 2.94
C TRP A 443 3.67 -85.55 4.04
N CYS A 444 4.06 -86.82 4.12
CA CYS A 444 3.55 -87.78 5.10
C CYS A 444 4.43 -87.82 6.36
N ARG A 445 3.82 -88.16 7.51
CA ARG A 445 4.53 -88.36 8.78
C ARG A 445 5.49 -89.55 8.69
N GLN A 446 6.77 -89.27 8.48
CA GLN A 446 7.82 -90.28 8.31
C GLN A 446 8.08 -91.09 9.58
N ASP A 447 7.88 -90.51 10.76
CA ASP A 447 7.98 -91.19 12.05
C ASP A 447 6.90 -92.26 12.26
N LEU A 448 5.79 -92.18 11.52
CA LEU A 448 4.74 -93.20 11.48
C LEU A 448 4.97 -94.24 10.37
N GLY A 449 6.08 -94.14 9.61
CA GLY A 449 6.36 -95.01 8.47
C GLY A 449 5.40 -94.80 7.28
N LEU A 450 4.75 -93.64 7.19
CA LEU A 450 3.81 -93.35 6.11
C LEU A 450 4.56 -92.93 4.83
N GLN A 451 4.08 -93.43 3.69
CA GLN A 451 4.51 -93.04 2.35
C GLN A 451 3.30 -92.62 1.54
N CYS A 452 3.51 -91.74 0.57
CA CYS A 452 2.45 -91.29 -0.29
C CYS A 452 2.17 -92.35 -1.37
N ARG A 453 0.94 -92.87 -1.39
CA ARG A 453 0.53 -93.85 -2.40
C ARG A 453 -0.48 -93.18 -3.34
N ASN A 454 0.03 -92.77 -4.50
CA ASN A 454 -0.77 -92.19 -5.58
C ASN A 454 -1.65 -93.25 -6.26
#